data_AF-A0A9W4E4N6-F1
#
_entry.id   AF-A0A9W4E4N6-F1
#
_cell.length_a   1.000
_cell.length_b   1.000
_cell.length_c   1.000
_cell.angle_alpha   90.00
_cell.angle_beta   90.00
_cell.angle_gamma   90.00
#
_symmetry.space_group_name_H-M   'P 1'
#
loop_
_entity.id
_entity.type
_entity.pdbx_description
1 polymer ?
#
loop_
_entity_poly.entity_id
_entity_poly.type
_entity_poly.pdbx_seq_one_letter_code
_entity_poly.pdbx_strand_id
1 'polypeptide(L)'
;MPNLEASASILPAVRTPRSPSRRPGRQSQNVAGRGSKGQNLSELIAYRTRPPTRCARIAHMETVESWAEVGERIAEARLAAGLSQGELASQLELDRTAVVRIEAGERRITALELFRLADRLGVPLAHLVSRPPEALIARRTALEETADEASKARYRLDARLEEHARAASWLIENRYLVPPPVDPSLLRDTAEVDPVALAKAARKSLHQVSGPLGPLADVVERLGLYLTVVDEAAEGASLLCEGYGVAVISGTLDPGRRRWTAAHELGHHLLQDAYHSDAGVAASRNEQEERIDRFAGEFLLPADDVSNAWEEAGDDRDQRAVLLALASGYRLSWSAVVHRARELGLVDKAEAGRHKAHTPQRGDFLAAHGSTPVADLEVGTTGARWRQAALAAWGQGAINAARTVELLYGAITEEELPSQNLEEPLP
;
A
#
# COMPACT_ATOMS: atom_id res chain seq x y z
N MET A 1 55.13 -6.28 36.44
CA MET A 1 56.30 -7.13 36.69
C MET A 1 55.84 -8.31 37.52
N PRO A 2 56.01 -9.58 37.11
CA PRO A 2 56.42 -10.11 35.79
C PRO A 2 55.36 -11.10 35.20
N ASN A 3 55.14 -11.11 33.88
CA ASN A 3 55.66 -12.04 32.84
C ASN A 3 54.68 -13.20 32.54
N LEU A 4 54.02 -13.19 31.38
CA LEU A 4 54.46 -13.64 30.04
C LEU A 4 54.20 -15.14 29.84
N GLU A 5 53.24 -15.47 28.98
CA GLU A 5 53.54 -16.26 27.77
C GLU A 5 52.45 -16.09 26.72
N ALA A 6 52.90 -15.97 25.47
CA ALA A 6 52.16 -15.68 24.26
C ALA A 6 52.22 -16.88 23.30
N SER A 7 51.18 -17.06 22.48
CA SER A 7 51.20 -17.81 21.21
C SER A 7 49.94 -17.42 20.41
N ALA A 8 50.03 -16.51 19.42
CA ALA A 8 50.26 -16.78 17.99
C ALA A 8 49.16 -17.69 17.37
N SER A 9 48.12 -17.11 16.75
CA SER A 9 47.98 -16.82 15.31
C SER A 9 47.92 -18.07 14.42
N ILE A 10 46.82 -18.24 13.66
CA ILE A 10 46.78 -18.67 12.24
C ILE A 10 45.36 -18.37 11.67
N LEU A 11 45.32 -17.46 10.68
CA LEU A 11 44.22 -17.24 9.73
C LEU A 11 44.38 -18.22 8.55
N PRO A 12 43.31 -18.74 7.93
CA PRO A 12 43.43 -19.44 6.66
C PRO A 12 43.46 -18.46 5.47
N ALA A 13 44.36 -18.78 4.55
CA ALA A 13 44.82 -17.94 3.45
C ALA A 13 43.89 -17.95 2.23
N VAL A 14 43.80 -16.77 1.60
CA VAL A 14 43.34 -16.52 0.23
C VAL A 14 44.23 -17.28 -0.75
N ARG A 15 43.63 -18.07 -1.65
CA ARG A 15 44.28 -18.63 -2.84
C ARG A 15 43.50 -18.25 -4.10
N THR A 16 44.07 -17.33 -4.87
CA THR A 16 43.88 -17.26 -6.33
C THR A 16 45.03 -18.01 -7.01
N PRO A 17 44.79 -18.64 -8.17
CA PRO A 17 45.63 -18.26 -9.31
C PRO A 17 44.96 -18.32 -10.71
N ARG A 18 45.37 -17.33 -11.51
CA ARG A 18 45.81 -17.39 -12.93
C ARG A 18 44.78 -17.44 -14.06
N SER A 19 44.76 -16.31 -14.78
CA SER A 19 44.45 -16.15 -16.20
C SER A 19 45.41 -16.93 -17.11
N PRO A 20 44.99 -17.16 -18.37
CA PRO A 20 45.91 -16.91 -19.48
C PRO A 20 45.28 -16.04 -20.58
N SER A 21 46.10 -15.13 -21.08
CA SER A 21 45.93 -14.32 -22.28
C SER A 21 45.90 -15.18 -23.56
N ARG A 22 45.07 -14.83 -24.56
CA ARG A 22 45.41 -14.72 -25.99
C ARG A 22 44.19 -14.34 -26.86
N ARG A 23 44.24 -13.16 -27.49
CA ARG A 23 43.72 -12.85 -28.85
C ARG A 23 44.87 -13.16 -29.85
N PRO A 24 44.69 -13.22 -31.20
CA PRO A 24 43.69 -12.52 -32.03
C PRO A 24 43.13 -13.30 -33.25
N GLY A 25 42.16 -12.72 -33.96
CA GLY A 25 41.74 -13.22 -35.28
C GLY A 25 40.65 -12.36 -35.93
N ARG A 26 41.06 -11.46 -36.83
CA ARG A 26 40.22 -10.73 -37.81
C ARG A 26 39.98 -11.61 -39.04
N GLN A 27 38.76 -11.56 -39.59
CA GLN A 27 38.34 -11.73 -41.00
C GLN A 27 36.84 -11.34 -40.97
N SER A 28 36.25 -10.29 -41.57
CA SER A 28 36.36 -9.59 -42.86
C SER A 28 36.27 -10.50 -44.09
N GLN A 29 35.04 -10.69 -44.58
CA GLN A 29 34.74 -10.73 -46.02
C GLN A 29 33.35 -10.14 -46.31
N ASN A 30 33.39 -9.08 -47.13
CA ASN A 30 32.30 -8.49 -47.90
C ASN A 30 32.08 -9.29 -49.19
N VAL A 31 30.83 -9.41 -49.64
CA VAL A 31 30.41 -9.37 -51.07
C VAL A 31 28.97 -8.80 -51.06
N ALA A 32 28.75 -7.52 -51.38
CA ALA A 32 28.35 -6.96 -52.68
C ALA A 32 27.17 -7.70 -53.36
N GLY A 33 26.13 -7.06 -53.90
CA GLY A 33 25.90 -5.65 -54.14
C GLY A 33 24.54 -5.41 -54.83
N ARG A 34 24.26 -4.11 -55.04
CA ARG A 34 23.39 -3.49 -56.08
C ARG A 34 21.88 -3.85 -56.03
N GLY A 35 20.95 -2.92 -56.20
CA GLY A 35 21.06 -1.55 -56.70
C GLY A 35 19.82 -0.72 -56.39
N SER A 36 20.01 0.58 -56.61
CA SER A 36 19.04 1.66 -56.50
C SER A 36 17.81 1.47 -57.36
N LYS A 37 16.66 1.92 -56.86
CA LYS A 37 15.73 2.78 -57.61
C LYS A 37 14.83 3.48 -56.60
N GLY A 38 14.93 4.80 -56.55
CA GLY A 38 13.93 5.63 -55.89
C GLY A 38 12.63 5.59 -56.68
N GLN A 39 11.51 5.65 -55.97
CA GLN A 39 10.25 6.21 -56.46
C GLN A 39 9.40 6.69 -55.29
N ASN A 40 8.59 7.69 -55.63
CA ASN A 40 7.92 8.68 -54.80
C ASN A 40 6.90 8.18 -53.78
N LEU A 41 6.64 9.09 -52.84
CA LEU A 41 5.44 9.27 -52.05
C LEU A 41 4.15 8.94 -52.83
N SER A 42 3.36 8.01 -52.30
CA SER A 42 1.91 8.15 -52.09
C SER A 42 1.34 6.82 -51.57
N GLU A 43 0.47 6.91 -50.55
CA GLU A 43 -0.45 5.87 -50.08
C GLU A 43 0.11 4.73 -49.20
N LEU A 44 0.00 4.94 -47.89
CA LEU A 44 -0.56 3.93 -46.97
C LEU A 44 -1.11 4.66 -45.73
N ILE A 45 -2.38 5.04 -45.86
CA ILE A 45 -3.24 5.57 -44.81
C ILE A 45 -3.81 4.41 -44.01
N ALA A 46 -3.88 4.64 -42.69
CA ALA A 46 -4.75 4.02 -41.69
C ALA A 46 -4.51 2.54 -41.35
N TYR A 47 -3.92 2.31 -40.17
CA TYR A 47 -4.68 1.85 -39.00
C TYR A 47 -3.87 2.21 -37.72
N ARG A 48 -3.94 3.48 -37.32
CA ARG A 48 -3.68 3.88 -35.93
C ARG A 48 -5.00 3.73 -35.19
N THR A 49 -5.22 2.61 -34.53
CA THR A 49 -6.19 2.55 -33.45
C THR A 49 -5.58 3.33 -32.28
N ARG A 50 -5.89 4.63 -32.25
CA ARG A 50 -5.73 5.46 -31.06
C ARG A 50 -6.52 4.77 -29.93
N PRO A 51 -5.95 4.55 -28.74
CA PRO A 51 -6.80 4.31 -27.58
C PRO A 51 -7.72 5.52 -27.42
N PRO A 52 -8.96 5.35 -26.93
CA PRO A 52 -9.92 6.44 -26.88
C PRO A 52 -9.39 7.52 -25.93
N THR A 53 -8.78 8.58 -26.49
CA THR A 53 -8.73 9.90 -25.88
C THR A 53 -10.17 10.39 -25.80
N ARG A 54 -10.90 9.93 -24.78
CA ARG A 54 -11.96 10.71 -24.18
C ARG A 54 -11.32 11.48 -23.04
N CYS A 55 -11.03 12.73 -23.35
CA CYS A 55 -10.66 13.75 -22.39
C CYS A 55 -11.76 13.79 -21.32
N ALA A 56 -11.53 13.18 -20.16
CA ALA A 56 -12.16 13.60 -18.93
C ALA A 56 -11.52 14.95 -18.57
N ARG A 57 -11.99 16.01 -19.22
CA ARG A 57 -12.20 17.28 -18.50
C ARG A 57 -13.10 16.86 -17.34
N ILE A 58 -12.70 16.92 -16.08
CA ILE A 58 -12.46 18.14 -15.31
C ILE A 58 -11.76 17.72 -14.01
N ALA A 59 -10.55 18.20 -13.72
CA ALA A 59 -10.05 18.32 -12.35
C ALA A 59 -10.60 19.63 -11.76
N HIS A 60 -11.93 19.65 -11.54
CA HIS A 60 -12.53 20.46 -10.49
C HIS A 60 -12.77 19.48 -9.36
N MET A 61 -12.58 19.96 -8.14
CA MET A 61 -13.28 19.40 -7.00
C MET A 61 -14.77 19.39 -7.35
N GLU A 62 -15.29 18.28 -7.87
CA GLU A 62 -16.72 18.08 -8.08
C GLU A 62 -17.33 18.07 -6.68
N THR A 63 -17.86 19.22 -6.28
CA THR A 63 -18.63 19.36 -5.05
C THR A 63 -19.93 18.59 -5.23
N VAL A 64 -20.49 18.03 -4.15
CA VAL A 64 -21.84 17.45 -4.21
C VAL A 64 -22.81 18.44 -4.83
N GLU A 65 -23.69 17.92 -5.70
CA GLU A 65 -24.57 18.72 -6.55
C GLU A 65 -25.79 19.23 -5.76
N SER A 66 -26.06 18.64 -4.58
CA SER A 66 -27.19 19.03 -3.74
C SER A 66 -26.93 18.95 -2.24
N TRP A 67 -27.72 19.73 -1.48
CA TRP A 67 -27.78 19.62 -0.02
C TRP A 67 -28.35 18.27 0.46
N ALA A 68 -29.09 17.56 -0.39
CA ALA A 68 -29.58 16.22 -0.08
C ALA A 68 -28.43 15.21 0.01
N GLU A 69 -27.49 15.24 -0.93
CA GLU A 69 -26.30 14.36 -0.89
C GLU A 69 -25.40 14.66 0.32
N VAL A 70 -25.24 15.96 0.66
CA VAL A 70 -24.52 16.35 1.89
C VAL A 70 -25.23 15.78 3.13
N GLY A 71 -26.55 15.91 3.18
CA GLY A 71 -27.39 15.39 4.27
C GLY A 71 -27.29 13.87 4.43
N GLU A 72 -27.36 13.13 3.32
CA GLU A 72 -27.21 11.68 3.29
C GLU A 72 -25.86 11.24 3.85
N ARG A 73 -24.77 11.90 3.45
CA ARG A 73 -23.43 11.58 3.99
C ARG A 73 -23.26 11.92 5.46
N ILE A 74 -23.91 12.98 5.93
CA ILE A 74 -23.95 13.29 7.36
C ILE A 74 -24.69 12.19 8.11
N ALA A 75 -25.81 11.70 7.57
CA ALA A 75 -26.56 10.59 8.17
C ALA A 75 -25.72 9.31 8.22
N GLU A 76 -25.07 8.94 7.11
CA GLU A 76 -24.19 7.76 7.05
C GLU A 76 -23.00 7.90 8.01
N ALA A 77 -22.32 9.05 8.05
CA ALA A 77 -21.22 9.31 8.96
C ALA A 77 -21.68 9.28 10.43
N ARG A 78 -22.90 9.75 10.73
CA ARG A 78 -23.50 9.65 12.06
C ARG A 78 -23.74 8.18 12.46
N LEU A 79 -24.29 7.38 11.55
CA LEU A 79 -24.50 5.95 11.80
C LEU A 79 -23.17 5.21 11.96
N ALA A 80 -22.18 5.54 11.14
CA ALA A 80 -20.83 5.05 11.28
C ALA A 80 -20.23 5.41 12.64
N ALA A 81 -20.44 6.62 13.15
CA ALA A 81 -20.02 7.04 14.49
C ALA A 81 -20.82 6.39 15.63
N GLY A 82 -21.87 5.62 15.33
CA GLY A 82 -22.72 4.97 16.32
C GLY A 82 -23.63 5.93 17.09
N LEU A 83 -23.89 7.13 16.53
CA LEU A 83 -24.67 8.17 17.19
C LEU A 83 -26.13 8.16 16.71
N SER A 84 -27.06 8.39 17.62
CA SER A 84 -28.43 8.79 17.29
C SER A 84 -28.48 10.26 16.87
N GLN A 85 -29.54 10.67 16.15
CA GLN A 85 -29.76 12.08 15.81
C GLN A 85 -29.84 12.98 17.05
N GLY A 86 -30.35 12.47 18.18
CA GLY A 86 -30.43 13.22 19.43
C GLY A 86 -29.07 13.42 20.09
N GLU A 87 -28.20 12.40 20.05
CA GLU A 87 -26.83 12.51 20.56
C GLU A 87 -26.00 13.47 19.71
N LEU A 88 -26.07 13.37 18.38
CA LEU A 88 -25.39 14.32 17.49
C LEU A 88 -25.89 15.76 17.72
N ALA A 89 -27.20 15.95 17.84
CA ALA A 89 -27.79 17.25 18.14
C ALA A 89 -27.25 17.84 19.46
N SER A 90 -27.17 17.02 20.50
CA SER A 90 -26.63 17.43 21.81
C SER A 90 -25.15 17.81 21.72
N GLN A 91 -24.35 17.07 20.95
CA GLN A 91 -22.91 17.37 20.76
C GLN A 91 -22.65 18.64 19.93
N LEU A 92 -23.61 19.04 19.10
CA LEU A 92 -23.52 20.23 18.25
C LEU A 92 -24.23 21.46 18.83
N GLU A 93 -24.87 21.31 20.00
CA GLU A 93 -25.74 22.33 20.61
C GLU A 93 -26.87 22.76 19.66
N LEU A 94 -27.46 21.79 18.95
CA LEU A 94 -28.58 21.97 18.04
C LEU A 94 -29.82 21.24 18.55
N ASP A 95 -31.00 21.68 18.09
CA ASP A 95 -32.22 20.89 18.29
C ASP A 95 -32.19 19.61 17.44
N ARG A 96 -32.75 18.52 17.96
CA ARG A 96 -32.88 17.26 17.19
C ARG A 96 -33.53 17.47 15.83
N THR A 97 -34.56 18.32 15.76
CA THR A 97 -35.25 18.64 14.50
C THR A 97 -34.34 19.35 13.51
N ALA A 98 -33.34 20.12 13.97
CA ALA A 98 -32.36 20.73 13.09
C ALA A 98 -31.48 19.64 12.42
N VAL A 99 -31.01 18.64 13.19
CA VAL A 99 -30.23 17.51 12.64
C VAL A 99 -31.05 16.70 11.64
N VAL A 100 -32.31 16.39 11.93
CA VAL A 100 -33.21 15.69 10.99
C VAL A 100 -33.31 16.44 9.66
N ARG A 101 -33.51 17.76 9.71
CA ARG A 101 -33.63 18.59 8.50
C ARG A 101 -32.30 18.77 7.76
N ILE A 102 -31.18 18.71 8.47
CA ILE A 102 -29.84 18.70 7.85
C ILE A 102 -29.65 17.39 7.07
N GLU A 103 -29.94 16.24 7.69
CA GLU A 103 -29.81 14.92 7.07
C GLU A 103 -30.74 14.73 5.86
N ALA A 104 -31.93 15.35 5.90
CA ALA A 104 -32.85 15.38 4.75
C ALA A 104 -32.45 16.38 3.65
N GLY A 105 -31.40 17.19 3.84
CA GLY A 105 -31.00 18.26 2.92
C GLY A 105 -31.93 19.47 2.87
N GLU A 106 -32.90 19.54 3.79
CA GLU A 106 -33.89 20.62 3.88
C GLU A 106 -33.39 21.87 4.62
N ARG A 107 -32.30 21.72 5.38
CA ARG A 107 -31.63 22.81 6.11
C ARG A 107 -30.19 22.94 5.63
N ARG A 108 -29.83 24.15 5.21
CA ARG A 108 -28.44 24.51 4.87
C ARG A 108 -27.57 24.53 6.13
N ILE A 109 -26.30 24.21 5.93
CA ILE A 109 -25.29 24.11 6.97
C ILE A 109 -24.30 25.26 6.79
N THR A 110 -23.94 25.93 7.89
CA THR A 110 -22.87 26.94 7.86
C THR A 110 -21.49 26.27 7.81
N ALA A 111 -20.45 26.99 7.40
CA ALA A 111 -19.08 26.45 7.39
C ALA A 111 -18.62 25.99 8.79
N LEU A 112 -19.03 26.71 9.84
CA LEU A 112 -18.72 26.36 11.23
C LEU A 112 -19.44 25.09 11.68
N GLU A 113 -20.73 24.95 11.34
CA GLU A 113 -21.48 23.72 11.62
C GLU A 113 -20.89 22.54 10.85
N LEU A 114 -20.50 22.73 9.59
CA LEU A 114 -19.89 21.69 8.77
C LEU A 114 -18.56 21.21 9.38
N PHE A 115 -17.71 22.13 9.84
CA PHE A 115 -16.48 21.80 10.54
C PHE A 115 -16.74 21.00 11.83
N ARG A 116 -17.70 21.47 12.65
CA ARG A 116 -18.09 20.76 13.88
C ARG A 116 -18.68 19.37 13.59
N LEU A 117 -19.47 19.24 12.52
CA LEU A 117 -20.00 17.96 12.07
C LEU A 117 -18.86 17.00 11.71
N ALA A 118 -17.93 17.43 10.85
CA ALA A 118 -16.78 16.61 10.46
C ALA A 118 -15.97 16.13 11.68
N ASP A 119 -15.66 17.04 12.60
CA ASP A 119 -14.94 16.75 13.85
C ASP A 119 -15.69 15.74 14.74
N ARG A 120 -16.98 15.99 15.03
CA ARG A 120 -17.80 15.10 15.88
C ARG A 120 -18.06 13.73 15.26
N LEU A 121 -18.15 13.67 13.94
CA LEU A 121 -18.40 12.43 13.21
C LEU A 121 -17.11 11.65 12.92
N GLY A 122 -15.94 12.24 13.21
CA GLY A 122 -14.64 11.60 13.01
C GLY A 122 -14.29 11.36 11.54
N VAL A 123 -14.86 12.15 10.62
CA VAL A 123 -14.63 12.03 9.18
C VAL A 123 -13.98 13.30 8.62
N PRO A 124 -13.17 13.19 7.55
CA PRO A 124 -12.61 14.36 6.88
C PRO A 124 -13.70 15.29 6.36
N LEU A 125 -13.55 16.61 6.49
CA LEU A 125 -14.57 17.56 6.03
C LEU A 125 -14.91 17.37 4.55
N ALA A 126 -13.90 17.10 3.72
CA ALA A 126 -14.09 16.87 2.30
C ALA A 126 -15.01 15.67 2.01
N HIS A 127 -15.05 14.65 2.88
CA HIS A 127 -15.95 13.49 2.74
C HIS A 127 -17.43 13.92 2.73
N LEU A 128 -17.79 14.94 3.50
CA LEU A 128 -19.17 15.42 3.59
C LEU A 128 -19.62 16.24 2.37
N VAL A 129 -18.68 16.90 1.67
CA VAL A 129 -19.01 17.93 0.65
C VAL A 129 -18.38 17.72 -0.73
N SER A 130 -17.52 16.73 -0.90
CA SER A 130 -16.81 16.48 -2.16
C SER A 130 -17.22 15.14 -2.73
N ARG A 131 -17.51 15.05 -4.02
CA ARG A 131 -17.84 13.78 -4.67
C ARG A 131 -16.64 12.82 -4.59
N PRO A 132 -16.79 11.60 -4.05
CA PRO A 132 -15.70 10.64 -3.98
C PRO A 132 -15.22 10.27 -5.40
N PRO A 133 -13.96 9.87 -5.57
CA PRO A 133 -13.48 9.27 -6.82
C PRO A 133 -14.43 8.18 -7.34
N GLU A 134 -14.64 8.09 -8.65
CA GLU A 134 -15.57 7.10 -9.23
C GLU A 134 -15.27 5.65 -8.79
N ALA A 135 -13.98 5.32 -8.64
CA ALA A 135 -13.53 4.01 -8.14
C ALA A 135 -14.03 3.71 -6.71
N LEU A 136 -14.24 4.73 -5.87
CA LEU A 136 -14.82 4.56 -4.53
C LEU A 136 -16.34 4.41 -4.56
N ILE A 137 -17.02 5.10 -5.49
CA ILE A 137 -18.48 5.03 -5.62
C ILE A 137 -18.91 3.58 -5.88
N ALA A 138 -18.18 2.84 -6.71
CA ALA A 138 -18.45 1.44 -6.99
C ALA A 138 -18.30 0.52 -5.76
N ARG A 139 -17.53 0.94 -4.75
CA ARG A 139 -17.24 0.18 -3.52
C ARG A 139 -18.16 0.54 -2.36
N ARG A 140 -18.68 1.78 -2.31
CA ARG A 140 -19.49 2.29 -1.19
C ARG A 140 -20.85 1.58 -1.16
N THR A 141 -21.17 0.98 -0.02
CA THR A 141 -22.51 0.51 0.30
C THR A 141 -23.11 1.49 1.30
N ALA A 142 -24.35 1.94 1.06
CA ALA A 142 -25.02 2.85 1.99
C ALA A 142 -25.17 2.19 3.37
N LEU A 143 -24.96 2.96 4.43
CA LEU A 143 -25.13 2.47 5.80
C LEU A 143 -26.60 2.57 6.24
N GLU A 144 -27.13 1.45 6.70
CA GLU A 144 -28.46 1.37 7.31
C GLU A 144 -28.38 1.56 8.84
N GLU A 145 -29.51 1.93 9.48
CA GLU A 145 -29.55 2.15 10.94
C GLU A 145 -29.15 0.90 11.75
N THR A 146 -29.38 -0.29 11.20
CA THR A 146 -29.07 -1.58 11.81
C THR A 146 -27.67 -2.10 11.45
N ALA A 147 -26.81 -1.28 10.83
CA ALA A 147 -25.46 -1.68 10.45
C ALA A 147 -24.66 -2.20 11.66
N ASP A 148 -23.99 -3.33 11.47
CA ASP A 148 -23.08 -3.90 12.46
C ASP A 148 -21.77 -3.11 12.57
N GLU A 149 -20.97 -3.39 13.61
CA GLU A 149 -19.70 -2.69 13.83
C GLU A 149 -18.70 -2.91 12.69
N ALA A 150 -18.76 -4.06 12.00
CA ALA A 150 -17.91 -4.33 10.84
C ALA A 150 -18.23 -3.38 9.67
N SER A 151 -19.52 -3.16 9.39
CA SER A 151 -19.97 -2.23 8.35
C SER A 151 -19.62 -0.79 8.69
N LYS A 152 -19.79 -0.38 9.95
CA LYS A 152 -19.38 0.96 10.42
C LYS A 152 -17.88 1.17 10.31
N ALA A 153 -17.07 0.20 10.73
CA ALA A 153 -15.62 0.26 10.63
C ALA A 153 -15.14 0.36 9.18
N ARG A 154 -15.78 -0.39 8.26
CA ARG A 154 -15.49 -0.29 6.83
C ARG A 154 -15.82 1.11 6.28
N TYR A 155 -16.97 1.68 6.64
CA TYR A 155 -17.31 3.04 6.22
C TYR A 155 -16.27 4.08 6.68
N ARG A 156 -15.81 4.01 7.93
CA ARG A 156 -14.79 4.94 8.43
C ARG A 156 -13.46 4.76 7.70
N LEU A 157 -13.06 3.51 7.46
CA LEU A 157 -11.87 3.19 6.66
C LEU A 157 -11.99 3.76 5.23
N ASP A 158 -13.18 3.70 4.62
CA ASP A 158 -13.44 4.24 3.28
C ASP A 158 -13.31 5.76 3.24
N ALA A 159 -13.77 6.44 4.29
CA ALA A 159 -13.59 7.89 4.42
C ALA A 159 -12.10 8.26 4.51
N ARG A 160 -11.28 7.46 5.21
CA ARG A 160 -9.81 7.62 5.26
C ARG A 160 -9.15 7.33 3.92
N LEU A 161 -9.61 6.31 3.21
CA LEU A 161 -9.13 5.96 1.89
C LEU A 161 -9.43 7.06 0.87
N GLU A 162 -10.62 7.67 0.94
CA GLU A 162 -11.01 8.82 0.14
C GLU A 162 -10.11 10.04 0.41
N GLU A 163 -9.86 10.35 1.68
CA GLU A 163 -8.93 11.41 2.10
C GLU A 163 -7.52 11.18 1.55
N HIS A 164 -7.01 9.95 1.65
CA HIS A 164 -5.70 9.58 1.12
C HIS A 164 -5.65 9.70 -0.41
N ALA A 165 -6.70 9.26 -1.12
CA ALA A 165 -6.84 9.40 -2.57
C ALA A 165 -6.78 10.87 -3.01
N ARG A 166 -7.50 11.76 -2.32
CA ARG A 166 -7.52 13.20 -2.61
C ARG A 166 -6.17 13.85 -2.35
N ALA A 167 -5.52 13.48 -1.25
CA ALA A 167 -4.17 13.94 -0.93
C ALA A 167 -3.16 13.52 -2.02
N ALA A 168 -3.23 12.26 -2.48
CA ALA A 168 -2.39 11.76 -3.56
C ALA A 168 -2.63 12.54 -4.86
N SER A 169 -3.90 12.72 -5.26
CA SER A 169 -4.28 13.48 -6.47
C SER A 169 -3.70 14.88 -6.42
N TRP A 170 -3.89 15.58 -5.29
CA TRP A 170 -3.40 16.95 -5.12
C TRP A 170 -1.88 17.02 -5.22
N LEU A 171 -1.15 16.12 -4.55
CA LEU A 171 0.32 16.09 -4.61
C LEU A 171 0.84 15.80 -6.03
N ILE A 172 0.14 14.94 -6.78
CA ILE A 172 0.53 14.55 -8.14
C ILE A 172 0.20 15.66 -9.15
N GLU A 173 -1.00 16.21 -9.11
CA GLU A 173 -1.44 17.30 -9.99
C GLU A 173 -0.57 18.56 -9.83
N ASN A 174 -0.15 18.85 -8.59
CA ASN A 174 0.76 19.95 -8.28
C ASN A 174 2.25 19.57 -8.42
N ARG A 175 2.55 18.35 -8.91
CA ARG A 175 3.90 17.86 -9.24
C ARG A 175 4.85 17.74 -8.04
N TYR A 176 4.33 17.68 -6.83
CA TYR A 176 5.11 17.37 -5.63
C TYR A 176 5.42 15.87 -5.53
N LEU A 177 4.51 15.03 -6.03
CA LEU A 177 4.65 13.58 -6.07
C LEU A 177 4.60 13.10 -7.51
N VAL A 178 5.51 12.19 -7.88
CA VAL A 178 5.58 11.64 -9.24
C VAL A 178 5.42 10.13 -9.14
N PRO A 179 4.32 9.55 -9.66
CA PRO A 179 4.14 8.11 -9.77
C PRO A 179 5.36 7.44 -10.40
N PRO A 180 5.86 6.33 -9.83
CA PRO A 180 6.91 5.58 -10.48
C PRO A 180 6.42 5.11 -11.86
N PRO A 181 7.30 5.06 -12.88
CA PRO A 181 6.94 4.44 -14.13
C PRO A 181 6.58 2.97 -13.87
N VAL A 182 5.45 2.53 -14.40
CA VAL A 182 5.04 1.14 -14.27
C VAL A 182 6.04 0.27 -15.05
N ASP A 183 6.65 -0.68 -14.36
CA ASP A 183 7.54 -1.65 -15.01
C ASP A 183 6.69 -2.50 -15.98
N PRO A 184 7.04 -2.56 -17.28
CA PRO A 184 6.28 -3.37 -18.25
C PRO A 184 6.18 -4.86 -17.88
N SER A 185 7.10 -5.38 -17.06
CA SER A 185 7.03 -6.77 -16.56
C SER A 185 5.91 -6.99 -15.54
N LEU A 186 5.36 -5.91 -14.96
CA LEU A 186 4.19 -5.89 -14.10
C LEU A 186 2.90 -5.69 -14.89
N LEU A 187 2.98 -5.16 -16.12
CA LEU A 187 1.85 -5.03 -17.04
C LEU A 187 1.61 -6.38 -17.74
N ARG A 188 0.85 -7.28 -17.12
CA ARG A 188 0.42 -8.53 -17.75
C ARG A 188 -1.05 -8.44 -18.16
N ASP A 189 -1.33 -8.76 -19.42
CA ASP A 189 -2.67 -8.75 -20.00
C ASP A 189 -3.58 -9.76 -19.26
N THR A 190 -4.81 -9.33 -18.95
CA THR A 190 -5.66 -9.90 -17.89
C THR A 190 -6.48 -11.11 -18.36
N ALA A 191 -6.12 -12.30 -17.84
CA ALA A 191 -7.00 -13.43 -17.48
C ALA A 191 -6.20 -14.55 -16.77
N GLU A 192 -4.92 -14.71 -17.11
CA GLU A 192 -4.05 -15.82 -16.66
C GLU A 192 -2.76 -15.35 -15.95
N VAL A 193 -2.82 -14.23 -15.22
CA VAL A 193 -1.64 -13.77 -14.48
C VAL A 193 -1.41 -14.68 -13.27
N ASP A 194 -0.34 -15.49 -13.33
CA ASP A 194 0.14 -16.26 -12.19
C ASP A 194 0.62 -15.31 -11.07
N PRO A 195 -0.05 -15.30 -9.90
CA PRO A 195 0.28 -14.38 -8.81
C PRO A 195 1.71 -14.58 -8.28
N VAL A 196 2.25 -15.79 -8.34
CA VAL A 196 3.62 -16.09 -7.89
C VAL A 196 4.63 -15.47 -8.85
N ALA A 197 4.43 -15.63 -10.16
CA ALA A 197 5.27 -14.98 -11.17
C ALA A 197 5.20 -13.43 -11.09
N LEU A 198 4.04 -12.87 -10.76
CA LEU A 198 3.87 -11.42 -10.54
C LEU A 198 4.64 -10.96 -9.30
N ALA A 199 4.56 -11.67 -8.18
CA ALA A 199 5.33 -11.39 -6.98
C ALA A 199 6.84 -11.44 -7.24
N LYS A 200 7.33 -12.46 -7.96
CA LYS A 200 8.75 -12.56 -8.36
C LYS A 200 9.16 -11.40 -9.28
N ALA A 201 8.30 -10.96 -10.19
CA ALA A 201 8.56 -9.80 -11.05
C ALA A 201 8.63 -8.50 -10.24
N ALA A 202 7.71 -8.29 -9.29
CA ALA A 202 7.72 -7.14 -8.38
C ALA A 202 8.99 -7.11 -7.52
N ARG A 203 9.39 -8.24 -6.94
CA ARG A 203 10.65 -8.37 -6.20
C ARG A 203 11.88 -8.08 -7.07
N LYS A 204 11.86 -8.51 -8.34
CA LYS A 204 12.93 -8.23 -9.31
C LYS A 204 13.02 -6.75 -9.66
N SER A 205 11.90 -6.06 -9.90
CA SER A 205 11.88 -4.61 -10.18
C SER A 205 12.34 -3.80 -8.96
N LEU A 206 12.14 -4.35 -7.75
CA LEU A 206 12.68 -3.79 -6.51
C LEU A 206 14.19 -4.04 -6.31
N HIS A 207 14.82 -4.87 -7.14
CA HIS A 207 16.18 -5.42 -6.97
C HIS A 207 16.38 -6.25 -5.69
N GLN A 208 15.31 -6.87 -5.18
CA GLN A 208 15.32 -7.70 -3.97
C GLN A 208 14.65 -9.05 -4.25
N VAL A 209 15.32 -9.93 -5.01
CA VAL A 209 14.73 -11.21 -5.43
C VAL A 209 14.48 -12.15 -4.25
N SER A 210 15.38 -12.19 -3.26
CA SER A 210 15.35 -13.04 -2.07
C SER A 210 15.56 -12.19 -0.80
N GLY A 211 15.21 -12.70 0.38
CA GLY A 211 15.42 -12.03 1.66
C GLY A 211 14.29 -11.07 2.07
N PRO A 212 14.36 -10.53 3.29
CA PRO A 212 13.31 -9.66 3.81
C PRO A 212 13.25 -8.32 3.08
N LEU A 213 12.03 -7.84 2.84
CA LEU A 213 11.81 -6.49 2.31
C LEU A 213 12.05 -5.44 3.41
N GLY A 214 12.50 -4.25 3.00
CA GLY A 214 12.70 -3.07 3.87
C GLY A 214 11.39 -2.48 4.44
N PRO A 215 11.39 -1.19 4.84
CA PRO A 215 10.18 -0.50 5.26
C PRO A 215 9.07 -0.63 4.21
N LEU A 216 7.95 -1.26 4.56
CA LEU A 216 7.03 -1.76 3.55
C LEU A 216 6.31 -0.62 2.81
N ALA A 217 6.04 0.50 3.50
CA ALA A 217 5.48 1.69 2.88
C ALA A 217 6.36 2.23 1.73
N ASP A 218 7.68 2.29 1.94
CA ASP A 218 8.64 2.73 0.90
C ASP A 218 8.74 1.70 -0.24
N VAL A 219 8.63 0.41 0.09
CA VAL A 219 8.70 -0.68 -0.89
C VAL A 219 7.50 -0.66 -1.83
N VAL A 220 6.27 -0.57 -1.30
CA VAL A 220 5.06 -0.55 -2.13
C VAL A 220 4.91 0.76 -2.91
N GLU A 221 5.42 1.86 -2.37
CA GLU A 221 5.45 3.17 -3.04
C GLU A 221 6.28 3.11 -4.34
N ARG A 222 7.39 2.34 -4.35
CA ARG A 222 8.18 2.12 -5.58
C ARG A 222 7.43 1.32 -6.64
N LEU A 223 6.41 0.57 -6.25
CA LEU A 223 5.55 -0.22 -7.13
C LEU A 223 4.27 0.52 -7.53
N GLY A 224 4.10 1.78 -7.11
CA GLY A 224 2.98 2.64 -7.52
C GLY A 224 1.82 2.69 -6.53
N LEU A 225 1.92 2.03 -5.37
CA LEU A 225 0.91 2.07 -4.32
C LEU A 225 1.35 3.02 -3.18
N TYR A 226 0.64 4.12 -2.98
CA TYR A 226 0.84 5.00 -1.83
C TYR A 226 -0.04 4.53 -0.68
N LEU A 227 0.55 4.10 0.44
CA LEU A 227 -0.23 3.69 1.60
C LEU A 227 -0.08 4.66 2.78
N THR A 228 -1.07 4.62 3.65
CA THR A 228 -0.99 5.14 5.02
C THR A 228 -1.57 4.15 6.02
N VAL A 229 -1.25 4.33 7.30
CA VAL A 229 -1.77 3.51 8.41
C VAL A 229 -2.65 4.37 9.31
N VAL A 230 -3.88 3.92 9.56
CA VAL A 230 -4.90 4.68 10.31
C VAL A 230 -5.44 3.88 11.49
N ASP A 231 -5.93 4.58 12.51
CA ASP A 231 -6.55 3.95 13.69
C ASP A 231 -8.02 3.60 13.42
N GLU A 232 -8.25 2.61 12.56
CA GLU A 232 -9.57 2.09 12.22
C GLU A 232 -9.61 0.58 12.38
N ALA A 233 -10.76 0.00 12.75
CA ALA A 233 -10.88 -1.42 13.06
C ALA A 233 -10.95 -2.34 11.83
N ALA A 234 -11.30 -1.82 10.65
CA ALA A 234 -11.34 -2.61 9.42
C ALA A 234 -9.91 -2.78 8.84
N GLU A 235 -9.56 -4.00 8.42
CA GLU A 235 -8.15 -4.40 8.23
C GLU A 235 -7.36 -3.55 7.23
N GLY A 236 -7.92 -3.32 6.04
CA GLY A 236 -7.28 -2.59 4.96
C GLY A 236 -8.24 -2.36 3.79
N ALA A 237 -7.90 -1.40 2.96
CA ALA A 237 -8.61 -1.12 1.72
C ALA A 237 -7.72 -0.34 0.75
N SER A 238 -7.91 -0.57 -0.54
CA SER A 238 -7.19 0.13 -1.61
C SER A 238 -8.10 0.65 -2.70
N LEU A 239 -7.58 1.60 -3.47
CA LEU A 239 -8.17 2.11 -4.69
C LEU A 239 -7.16 2.15 -5.80
N LEU A 240 -7.62 1.76 -6.97
CA LEU A 240 -6.93 2.01 -8.21
C LEU A 240 -7.29 3.41 -8.72
N CYS A 241 -6.27 4.26 -8.88
CA CYS A 241 -6.37 5.57 -9.52
C CYS A 241 -5.70 5.51 -10.90
N GLU A 242 -5.90 6.53 -11.72
CA GLU A 242 -5.26 6.58 -13.03
C GLU A 242 -3.72 6.71 -12.87
N GLY A 243 -3.00 5.62 -13.13
CA GLY A 243 -1.53 5.58 -13.09
C GLY A 243 -0.89 5.37 -11.72
N TYR A 244 -1.66 5.21 -10.65
CA TYR A 244 -1.18 4.88 -9.30
C TYR A 244 -2.27 4.21 -8.46
N GLY A 245 -1.91 3.66 -7.31
CA GLY A 245 -2.86 3.17 -6.31
C GLY A 245 -2.73 3.92 -5.00
N VAL A 246 -3.79 3.91 -4.20
CA VAL A 246 -3.73 4.33 -2.79
C VAL A 246 -4.27 3.23 -1.88
N ALA A 247 -3.75 3.11 -0.66
CA ALA A 247 -4.25 2.17 0.33
C ALA A 247 -4.25 2.75 1.75
N VAL A 248 -5.15 2.26 2.58
CA VAL A 248 -5.18 2.49 4.03
C VAL A 248 -5.11 1.14 4.73
N ILE A 249 -4.27 1.06 5.76
CA ILE A 249 -4.09 -0.15 6.57
C ILE A 249 -4.47 0.17 8.02
N SER A 250 -5.13 -0.77 8.69
CA SER A 250 -5.43 -0.64 10.11
C SER A 250 -4.17 -0.70 10.97
N GLY A 251 -4.00 0.30 11.82
CA GLY A 251 -2.98 0.32 12.87
C GLY A 251 -3.28 -0.58 14.06
N THR A 252 -4.52 -1.07 14.19
CA THR A 252 -4.96 -1.95 15.29
C THR A 252 -4.49 -3.40 15.13
N LEU A 253 -4.03 -3.76 13.93
CA LEU A 253 -3.49 -5.08 13.63
C LEU A 253 -2.07 -5.25 14.18
N ASP A 254 -1.71 -6.48 14.54
CA ASP A 254 -0.34 -6.82 14.89
C ASP A 254 0.64 -6.46 13.74
N PRO A 255 1.89 -6.04 14.03
CA PRO A 255 2.82 -5.54 13.01
C PRO A 255 3.02 -6.47 11.81
N GLY A 256 3.13 -7.78 12.05
CA GLY A 256 3.28 -8.76 10.97
C GLY A 256 2.03 -8.94 10.11
N ARG A 257 0.83 -8.70 10.69
CA ARG A 257 -0.44 -8.72 9.95
C ARG A 257 -0.63 -7.44 9.15
N ARG A 258 -0.21 -6.27 9.66
CA ARG A 258 -0.15 -5.01 8.87
C ARG A 258 0.68 -5.19 7.60
N ARG A 259 1.83 -5.88 7.68
CA ARG A 259 2.65 -6.20 6.49
C ARG A 259 1.91 -7.09 5.50
N TRP A 260 1.22 -8.13 5.98
CA TRP A 260 0.42 -9.02 5.12
C TRP A 260 -0.67 -8.24 4.40
N THR A 261 -1.48 -7.47 5.13
CA THR A 261 -2.55 -6.66 4.56
C THR A 261 -2.00 -5.67 3.54
N ALA A 262 -0.89 -4.97 3.82
CA ALA A 262 -0.28 -4.05 2.85
C ALA A 262 0.19 -4.75 1.56
N ALA A 263 0.72 -5.98 1.65
CA ALA A 263 1.08 -6.77 0.47
C ALA A 263 -0.15 -7.31 -0.28
N HIS A 264 -1.22 -7.62 0.44
CA HIS A 264 -2.50 -8.02 -0.13
C HIS A 264 -3.12 -6.86 -0.94
N GLU A 265 -3.16 -5.64 -0.38
CA GLU A 265 -3.60 -4.43 -1.11
C GLU A 265 -2.70 -4.10 -2.32
N LEU A 266 -1.40 -4.34 -2.21
CA LEU A 266 -0.50 -4.25 -3.37
C LEU A 266 -0.85 -5.28 -4.45
N GLY A 267 -1.30 -6.48 -4.07
CA GLY A 267 -1.78 -7.50 -4.99
C GLY A 267 -2.99 -7.01 -5.79
N HIS A 268 -4.00 -6.42 -5.14
CA HIS A 268 -5.13 -5.78 -5.83
C HIS A 268 -4.67 -4.69 -6.80
N HIS A 269 -3.74 -3.84 -6.37
CA HIS A 269 -3.19 -2.78 -7.22
C HIS A 269 -2.48 -3.33 -8.46
N LEU A 270 -1.57 -4.29 -8.31
CA LEU A 270 -0.77 -4.81 -9.42
C LEU A 270 -1.55 -5.73 -10.35
N LEU A 271 -2.56 -6.44 -9.84
CA LEU A 271 -3.48 -7.21 -10.67
C LEU A 271 -4.48 -6.30 -11.42
N GLN A 272 -4.41 -4.98 -11.20
CA GLN A 272 -5.27 -3.97 -11.81
C GLN A 272 -6.73 -4.38 -11.69
N ASP A 273 -7.14 -4.66 -10.46
CA ASP A 273 -8.51 -5.01 -10.11
C ASP A 273 -9.39 -3.76 -10.32
N ALA A 274 -9.67 -3.45 -11.58
CA ALA A 274 -10.87 -2.70 -11.91
C ALA A 274 -11.98 -3.65 -11.51
N TYR A 275 -12.54 -3.46 -10.30
CA TYR A 275 -13.72 -4.16 -9.79
C TYR A 275 -14.64 -4.45 -10.97
N HIS A 276 -14.49 -5.63 -11.57
CA HIS A 276 -15.28 -5.97 -12.72
C HIS A 276 -16.64 -6.19 -12.11
N SER A 277 -17.53 -5.22 -12.32
CA SER A 277 -18.95 -5.35 -12.09
C SER A 277 -19.53 -6.35 -13.09
N ASP A 278 -18.90 -7.51 -13.21
CA ASP A 278 -19.56 -8.70 -13.70
C ASP A 278 -20.27 -9.27 -12.49
N ALA A 279 -21.56 -8.95 -12.42
CA ALA A 279 -22.52 -9.76 -11.70
C ALA A 279 -22.30 -11.24 -12.11
N GLY A 280 -21.52 -11.98 -11.32
CA GLY A 280 -21.02 -13.28 -11.77
C GLY A 280 -20.35 -14.11 -10.65
N VAL A 281 -21.18 -14.59 -9.71
CA VAL A 281 -20.92 -15.71 -8.78
C VAL A 281 -19.85 -15.48 -7.70
N ALA A 282 -20.21 -15.75 -6.44
CA ALA A 282 -19.31 -15.69 -5.27
C ALA A 282 -17.99 -16.48 -5.43
N ALA A 283 -17.98 -17.50 -6.28
CA ALA A 283 -16.80 -18.29 -6.62
C ALA A 283 -15.68 -17.46 -7.26
N SER A 284 -16.02 -16.53 -8.17
CA SER A 284 -15.02 -15.69 -8.87
C SER A 284 -14.28 -14.75 -7.90
N ARG A 285 -15.01 -14.19 -6.91
CA ARG A 285 -14.39 -13.38 -5.85
C ARG A 285 -13.44 -14.20 -4.99
N ASN A 286 -13.85 -15.39 -4.57
CA ASN A 286 -12.99 -16.25 -3.75
C ASN A 286 -11.70 -16.67 -4.47
N GLU A 287 -11.79 -16.99 -5.77
CA GLU A 287 -10.60 -17.31 -6.58
C GLU A 287 -9.66 -16.11 -6.70
N GLN A 288 -10.20 -14.89 -6.85
CA GLN A 288 -9.41 -13.67 -6.89
C GLN A 288 -8.69 -13.40 -5.56
N GLU A 289 -9.40 -13.50 -4.43
CA GLU A 289 -8.82 -13.37 -3.08
C GLU A 289 -7.70 -14.39 -2.86
N GLU A 290 -7.89 -15.65 -3.26
CA GLU A 290 -6.85 -16.69 -3.15
C GLU A 290 -5.61 -16.37 -4.01
N ARG A 291 -5.80 -15.78 -5.20
CA ARG A 291 -4.68 -15.32 -6.04
C ARG A 291 -3.91 -14.20 -5.35
N ILE A 292 -4.60 -13.26 -4.72
CA ILE A 292 -3.97 -12.14 -4.01
C ILE A 292 -3.22 -12.64 -2.77
N ASP A 293 -3.78 -13.57 -2.02
CA ASP A 293 -3.09 -14.18 -0.88
C ASP A 293 -1.83 -14.95 -1.30
N ARG A 294 -1.88 -15.67 -2.42
CA ARG A 294 -0.69 -16.32 -3.01
C ARG A 294 0.37 -15.29 -3.44
N PHE A 295 -0.06 -14.16 -4.01
CA PHE A 295 0.84 -13.05 -4.33
C PHE A 295 1.49 -12.50 -3.06
N ALA A 296 0.70 -12.16 -2.03
CA ALA A 296 1.18 -11.59 -0.78
C ALA A 296 2.18 -12.52 -0.08
N GLY A 297 1.87 -13.82 -0.03
CA GLY A 297 2.73 -14.86 0.52
C GLY A 297 4.09 -14.93 -0.18
N GLU A 298 4.10 -15.03 -1.51
CA GLU A 298 5.35 -15.06 -2.29
C GLU A 298 6.12 -13.73 -2.24
N PHE A 299 5.41 -12.60 -2.25
CA PHE A 299 6.02 -11.28 -2.21
C PHE A 299 6.73 -11.01 -0.89
N LEU A 300 6.11 -11.37 0.23
CA LEU A 300 6.66 -11.16 1.57
C LEU A 300 7.65 -12.25 1.99
N LEU A 301 7.36 -13.51 1.69
CA LEU A 301 8.14 -14.68 2.10
C LEU A 301 8.30 -15.67 0.93
N PRO A 302 9.29 -15.44 0.05
CA PRO A 302 9.49 -16.24 -1.16
C PRO A 302 9.64 -17.73 -0.84
N ALA A 303 9.03 -18.58 -1.66
CA ALA A 303 9.09 -20.03 -1.49
C ALA A 303 10.55 -20.55 -1.44
N ASP A 304 11.39 -20.01 -2.33
CA ASP A 304 12.80 -20.38 -2.43
C ASP A 304 13.55 -20.09 -1.11
N ASP A 305 13.20 -19.01 -0.41
CA ASP A 305 13.84 -18.64 0.86
C ASP A 305 13.42 -19.55 2.02
N VAL A 306 12.15 -19.95 2.05
CA VAL A 306 11.64 -20.89 3.06
C VAL A 306 12.26 -22.26 2.85
N SER A 307 12.29 -22.76 1.60
CA SER A 307 12.90 -24.05 1.26
C SER A 307 14.38 -24.09 1.61
N ASN A 308 15.15 -23.05 1.25
CA ASN A 308 16.57 -22.97 1.59
C ASN A 308 16.79 -22.99 3.12
N ALA A 309 16.02 -22.20 3.88
CA ALA A 309 16.10 -22.21 5.34
C ALA A 309 15.76 -23.59 5.95
N TRP A 310 14.85 -24.33 5.31
CA TRP A 310 14.49 -25.68 5.72
C TRP A 310 15.60 -26.70 5.43
N GLU A 311 16.21 -26.61 4.25
CA GLU A 311 17.31 -27.47 3.81
C GLU A 311 18.58 -27.25 4.64
N GLU A 312 18.93 -25.98 4.93
CA GLU A 312 20.08 -25.60 5.75
C GLU A 312 19.99 -26.16 7.18
N ALA A 313 18.78 -26.33 7.71
CA ALA A 313 18.55 -26.89 9.04
C ALA A 313 18.70 -28.42 9.11
N GLY A 314 18.66 -29.12 7.97
CA GLY A 314 18.84 -30.57 7.87
C GLY A 314 17.66 -31.43 8.35
N ASP A 315 17.88 -32.74 8.47
CA ASP A 315 16.83 -33.72 8.79
C ASP A 315 16.42 -33.70 10.27
N ASP A 316 17.38 -33.48 11.18
CA ASP A 316 17.14 -33.38 12.64
C ASP A 316 16.74 -31.96 13.08
N ARG A 317 16.21 -31.16 12.15
CA ARG A 317 15.86 -29.74 12.38
C ARG A 317 14.85 -29.56 13.49
N ASP A 318 15.06 -28.51 14.29
CA ASP A 318 13.99 -27.93 15.09
C ASP A 318 13.12 -27.02 14.19
N GLN A 319 11.99 -27.57 13.73
CA GLN A 319 11.02 -26.83 12.91
C GLN A 319 10.61 -25.50 13.56
N ARG A 320 10.46 -25.44 14.88
CA ARG A 320 10.07 -24.21 15.58
C ARG A 320 11.17 -23.17 15.46
N ALA A 321 12.43 -23.56 15.59
CA ALA A 321 13.57 -22.65 15.46
C ALA A 321 13.65 -22.05 14.05
N VAL A 322 13.44 -22.85 13.00
CA VAL A 322 13.41 -22.38 11.60
C VAL A 322 12.27 -21.38 11.39
N LEU A 323 11.06 -21.71 11.85
CA LEU A 323 9.90 -20.82 11.75
C LEU A 323 10.09 -19.52 12.54
N LEU A 324 10.74 -19.57 13.71
CA LEU A 324 11.07 -18.39 14.51
C LEU A 324 12.04 -17.47 13.78
N ALA A 325 13.08 -18.04 13.17
CA ALA A 325 14.04 -17.30 12.36
C ALA A 325 13.37 -16.62 11.16
N LEU A 326 12.48 -17.31 10.47
CA LEU A 326 11.70 -16.74 9.36
C LEU A 326 10.75 -15.62 9.83
N ALA A 327 10.00 -15.83 10.91
CA ALA A 327 9.10 -14.82 11.46
C ALA A 327 9.84 -13.55 11.90
N SER A 328 11.00 -13.72 12.54
CA SER A 328 11.86 -12.62 12.97
C SER A 328 12.50 -11.89 11.79
N GLY A 329 13.14 -12.63 10.88
CA GLY A 329 13.86 -12.07 9.74
C GLY A 329 12.94 -11.34 8.74
N TYR A 330 11.79 -11.94 8.43
CA TYR A 330 10.81 -11.37 7.48
C TYR A 330 9.80 -10.43 8.14
N ARG A 331 9.82 -10.32 9.47
CA ARG A 331 8.93 -9.47 10.28
C ARG A 331 7.45 -9.81 10.07
N LEU A 332 7.14 -11.10 9.92
CA LEU A 332 5.79 -11.60 9.66
C LEU A 332 5.16 -12.17 10.93
N SER A 333 3.84 -12.27 10.93
CA SER A 333 3.13 -12.94 12.02
C SER A 333 3.48 -14.43 12.03
N TRP A 334 3.49 -15.02 13.22
CA TRP A 334 3.73 -16.46 13.37
C TRP A 334 2.75 -17.30 12.53
N SER A 335 1.49 -16.89 12.48
CA SER A 335 0.45 -17.56 11.69
C SER A 335 0.74 -17.52 10.19
N ALA A 336 1.25 -16.41 9.66
CA ALA A 336 1.61 -16.27 8.24
C ALA A 336 2.79 -17.19 7.87
N VAL A 337 3.84 -17.26 8.70
CA VAL A 337 4.99 -18.13 8.45
C VAL A 337 4.60 -19.61 8.52
N VAL A 338 3.83 -20.00 9.53
CA VAL A 338 3.32 -21.39 9.65
C VAL A 338 2.40 -21.74 8.48
N HIS A 339 1.57 -20.79 8.03
CA HIS A 339 0.73 -20.99 6.85
C HIS A 339 1.59 -21.22 5.60
N ARG A 340 2.61 -20.38 5.37
CA ARG A 340 3.50 -20.50 4.22
C ARG A 340 4.26 -21.83 4.20
N ALA A 341 4.82 -22.25 5.35
CA ALA A 341 5.49 -23.54 5.45
C ALA A 341 4.55 -24.72 5.14
N ARG A 342 3.28 -24.64 5.55
CA ARG A 342 2.26 -25.65 5.24
C ARG A 342 1.90 -25.66 3.75
N GLU A 343 1.73 -24.48 3.15
CA GLU A 343 1.45 -24.34 1.71
C GLU A 343 2.54 -24.99 0.85
N LEU A 344 3.80 -24.88 1.28
CA LEU A 344 4.96 -25.49 0.63
C LEU A 344 5.18 -26.97 0.98
N GLY A 345 4.31 -27.57 1.81
CA GLY A 345 4.40 -28.96 2.23
C GLY A 345 5.56 -29.28 3.19
N LEU A 346 6.18 -28.26 3.78
CA LEU A 346 7.30 -28.40 4.71
C LEU A 346 6.87 -28.76 6.13
N VAL A 347 5.61 -28.42 6.47
CA VAL A 347 4.90 -28.87 7.66
C VAL A 347 3.52 -29.40 7.29
N ASP A 348 3.11 -30.49 7.93
CA ASP A 348 1.78 -31.06 7.73
C ASP A 348 0.68 -30.27 8.50
N LYS A 349 -0.57 -30.68 8.33
CA LYS A 349 -1.72 -30.03 9.00
C LYS A 349 -1.67 -30.14 10.54
N ALA A 350 -1.19 -31.27 11.07
CA ALA A 350 -1.10 -31.51 12.50
C ALA A 350 0.05 -30.72 13.13
N GLU A 351 1.21 -30.68 12.49
CA GLU A 351 2.37 -29.84 12.81
C GLU A 351 1.98 -28.36 12.82
N ALA A 352 1.35 -27.87 11.75
CA ALA A 352 0.86 -26.50 11.68
C ALA A 352 -0.14 -26.18 12.81
N GLY A 353 -1.02 -27.13 13.15
CA GLY A 353 -1.94 -27.01 14.28
C GLY A 353 -1.21 -26.87 15.62
N ARG A 354 -0.18 -27.70 15.86
CA ARG A 354 0.66 -27.62 17.08
C ARG A 354 1.41 -26.28 17.15
N HIS A 355 1.98 -25.81 16.05
CA HIS A 355 2.67 -24.53 16.01
C HIS A 355 1.73 -23.35 16.28
N LYS A 356 0.52 -23.34 15.69
CA LYS A 356 -0.47 -22.28 15.94
C LYS A 356 -0.97 -22.27 17.39
N ALA A 357 -1.15 -23.44 17.99
CA ALA A 357 -1.53 -23.55 19.40
C ALA A 357 -0.45 -23.01 20.35
N HIS A 358 0.83 -23.11 19.96
CA HIS A 358 1.98 -22.63 20.74
C HIS A 358 2.60 -21.39 20.08
N THR A 359 1.80 -20.33 19.95
CA THR A 359 2.26 -19.06 19.38
C THR A 359 3.39 -18.47 20.23
N PRO A 360 4.56 -18.18 19.63
CA PRO A 360 5.71 -17.59 20.32
C PRO A 360 5.35 -16.29 21.01
N GLN A 361 5.90 -16.12 22.20
CA GLN A 361 5.88 -14.89 22.97
C GLN A 361 7.16 -14.10 22.72
N ARG A 362 7.19 -12.87 23.20
CA ARG A 362 8.38 -12.01 23.14
C ARG A 362 9.65 -12.70 23.65
N GLY A 363 9.52 -13.51 24.72
CA GLY A 363 10.62 -14.25 25.32
C GLY A 363 11.24 -15.30 24.40
N ASP A 364 10.44 -15.97 23.55
CA ASP A 364 10.96 -16.94 22.58
C ASP A 364 11.89 -16.28 21.57
N PHE A 365 11.49 -15.12 21.03
CA PHE A 365 12.31 -14.36 20.08
C PHE A 365 13.62 -13.86 20.72
N LEU A 366 13.55 -13.35 21.95
CA LEU A 366 14.74 -12.92 22.68
C LEU A 366 15.68 -14.09 22.99
N ALA A 367 15.15 -15.26 23.36
CA ALA A 367 15.96 -16.45 23.60
C ALA A 367 16.64 -16.97 22.33
N ALA A 368 15.94 -16.93 21.19
CA ALA A 368 16.46 -17.46 19.93
C ALA A 368 17.40 -16.48 19.20
N HIS A 369 17.13 -15.18 19.26
CA HIS A 369 17.78 -14.17 18.39
C HIS A 369 18.35 -12.97 19.15
N GLY A 370 18.11 -12.85 20.46
CA GLY A 370 18.53 -11.67 21.24
C GLY A 370 17.74 -10.40 20.94
N SER A 371 16.80 -10.43 19.99
CA SER A 371 15.97 -9.31 19.58
C SER A 371 14.56 -9.76 19.24
N THR A 372 13.62 -8.80 19.23
CA THR A 372 12.26 -9.01 18.73
C THR A 372 12.12 -8.52 17.29
N PRO A 373 11.18 -9.06 16.50
CA PRO A 373 10.88 -8.51 15.18
C PRO A 373 10.60 -7.01 15.29
N VAL A 374 11.28 -6.20 14.48
CA VAL A 374 11.08 -4.75 14.46
C VAL A 374 9.74 -4.44 13.82
N ALA A 375 8.88 -3.71 14.52
CA ALA A 375 7.60 -3.30 13.96
C ALA A 375 7.79 -2.30 12.81
N ASP A 376 6.85 -2.34 11.87
CA ASP A 376 6.75 -1.43 10.72
C ASP A 376 5.27 -1.09 10.56
N LEU A 377 4.97 -0.07 9.75
CA LEU A 377 3.60 0.39 9.50
C LEU A 377 2.89 0.80 10.80
N GLU A 378 3.52 1.64 11.63
CA GLU A 378 2.82 2.28 12.75
C GLU A 378 1.78 3.30 12.23
N VAL A 379 0.80 3.64 13.06
CA VAL A 379 -0.20 4.69 12.73
C VAL A 379 0.52 5.96 12.28
N GLY A 380 0.07 6.51 11.14
CA GLY A 380 0.69 7.67 10.49
C GLY A 380 1.85 7.36 9.54
N THR A 381 2.26 6.09 9.40
CA THR A 381 3.31 5.71 8.46
C THR A 381 2.86 5.92 7.03
N THR A 382 3.69 6.62 6.23
CA THR A 382 3.54 6.80 4.78
C THR A 382 4.81 6.33 4.05
N GLY A 383 4.89 6.46 2.72
CA GLY A 383 6.13 6.25 1.97
C GLY A 383 7.11 7.44 2.03
N ALA A 384 8.39 7.21 1.76
CA ALA A 384 9.41 8.24 1.78
C ALA A 384 9.17 9.35 0.75
N ARG A 385 8.72 9.02 -0.47
CA ARG A 385 8.44 10.02 -1.51
C ARG A 385 7.21 10.84 -1.14
N TRP A 386 6.19 10.23 -0.54
CA TRP A 386 5.04 10.94 0.01
C TRP A 386 5.47 11.99 1.05
N ARG A 387 6.28 11.60 2.04
CA ARG A 387 6.78 12.54 3.05
C ARG A 387 7.57 13.68 2.43
N GLN A 388 8.47 13.35 1.49
CA GLN A 388 9.23 14.36 0.75
C GLN A 388 8.34 15.30 -0.04
N ALA A 389 7.29 14.78 -0.68
CA ALA A 389 6.32 15.57 -1.44
C ALA A 389 5.54 16.54 -0.54
N ALA A 390 5.02 16.06 0.59
CA ALA A 390 4.30 16.89 1.56
C ALA A 390 5.21 18.01 2.12
N LEU A 391 6.46 17.68 2.49
CA LEU A 391 7.42 18.66 2.99
C LEU A 391 7.92 19.62 1.90
N ALA A 392 7.99 19.19 0.63
CA ALA A 392 8.29 20.08 -0.48
C ALA A 392 7.16 21.09 -0.73
N ALA A 393 5.90 20.66 -0.62
CA ALA A 393 4.74 21.55 -0.69
C ALA A 393 4.74 22.59 0.44
N TRP A 394 5.05 22.16 1.66
CA TRP A 394 5.27 23.06 2.80
C TRP A 394 6.41 24.05 2.55
N GLY A 395 7.58 23.54 2.13
CA GLY A 395 8.78 24.35 1.90
C GLY A 395 8.59 25.44 0.85
N GLN A 396 7.65 25.25 -0.09
CA GLN A 396 7.29 26.22 -1.13
C GLN A 396 6.09 27.11 -0.74
N GLY A 397 5.53 26.97 0.47
CA GLY A 397 4.38 27.74 0.93
C GLY A 397 3.05 27.39 0.24
N ALA A 398 2.95 26.24 -0.44
CA ALA A 398 1.73 25.81 -1.12
C ALA A 398 0.65 25.29 -0.16
N ILE A 399 1.04 24.89 1.04
CA ILE A 399 0.17 24.43 2.13
C ILE A 399 0.61 25.04 3.46
N ASN A 400 -0.31 25.16 4.40
CA ASN A 400 -0.02 25.64 5.75
C ASN A 400 0.47 24.50 6.67
N ALA A 401 0.87 24.84 7.90
CA ALA A 401 1.43 23.89 8.86
C ALA A 401 0.46 22.76 9.19
N ALA A 402 -0.78 23.11 9.54
CA ALA A 402 -1.85 22.16 9.83
C ALA A 402 -2.08 21.15 8.69
N ARG A 403 -2.16 21.63 7.44
CA ARG A 403 -2.31 20.76 6.26
C ARG A 403 -1.09 19.88 6.03
N THR A 404 0.10 20.35 6.38
CA THR A 404 1.34 19.56 6.28
C THR A 404 1.32 18.40 7.28
N VAL A 405 0.97 18.69 8.54
CA VAL A 405 0.82 17.66 9.59
C VAL A 405 -0.28 16.65 9.22
N GLU A 406 -1.40 17.11 8.65
CA GLU A 406 -2.47 16.26 8.14
C GLU A 406 -1.99 15.32 7.01
N LEU A 407 -1.27 15.84 6.00
CA LEU A 407 -0.70 15.03 4.92
C LEU A 407 0.36 14.04 5.43
N LEU A 408 1.02 14.34 6.53
CA LEU A 408 1.97 13.46 7.20
C LEU A 408 1.29 12.55 8.23
N TYR A 409 -0.04 12.57 8.34
CA TYR A 409 -0.83 11.77 9.27
C TYR A 409 -0.33 11.86 10.72
N GLY A 410 0.12 13.05 11.14
CA GLY A 410 0.63 13.28 12.49
C GLY A 410 1.99 12.66 12.78
N ALA A 411 2.73 12.19 11.78
CA ALA A 411 4.07 11.62 11.96
C ALA A 411 5.08 12.64 12.54
N ILE A 412 4.82 13.94 12.37
CA ILE A 412 5.53 15.04 13.01
C ILE A 412 4.52 16.12 13.45
N THR A 413 4.93 16.95 14.38
CA THR A 413 4.19 18.12 14.87
C THR A 413 4.53 19.38 14.08
N GLU A 414 3.74 20.45 14.26
CA GLU A 414 4.04 21.75 13.62
C GLU A 414 5.39 22.33 14.05
N GLU A 415 5.84 22.03 15.28
CA GLU A 415 7.12 22.49 15.83
C GLU A 415 8.34 21.80 15.18
N GLU A 416 8.12 20.62 14.61
CA GLU A 416 9.16 19.83 13.93
C GLU A 416 9.24 20.13 12.42
N LEU A 417 8.40 21.03 11.91
CA LEU A 417 8.42 21.42 10.50
C LEU A 417 9.72 22.18 10.17
N PRO A 418 10.36 21.87 9.01
CA PRO A 418 11.52 22.62 8.57
C PRO A 418 11.14 24.06 8.23
N SER A 419 12.10 24.98 8.23
CA SER A 419 11.87 26.36 7.77
C SER A 419 11.39 26.40 6.32
N GLN A 420 10.46 27.30 6.01
CA GLN A 420 10.00 27.50 4.63
C GLN A 420 11.07 28.20 3.80
N ASN A 421 11.25 27.76 2.56
CA ASN A 421 12.05 28.46 1.57
C ASN A 421 11.20 29.53 0.90
N LEU A 422 10.71 30.48 1.69
CA LEU A 422 10.15 31.70 1.13
C LEU A 422 11.35 32.52 0.66
N GLU A 423 11.65 32.52 -0.64
CA GLU A 423 12.50 33.58 -1.19
C GLU A 423 11.82 34.90 -0.80
N GLU A 424 12.46 35.69 0.08
CA GLU A 424 12.07 37.07 0.31
C GLU A 424 11.98 37.74 -1.06
N PRO A 425 10.86 38.38 -1.43
CA PRO A 425 10.90 39.30 -2.55
C PRO A 425 11.96 40.34 -2.19
N LEU A 426 13.09 40.33 -2.92
CA LEU A 426 14.16 41.30 -2.74
C LEU A 426 13.55 42.71 -2.72
N PRO A 427 13.97 43.58 -1.78
CA PRO A 427 13.35 44.88 -1.53
C PRO A 427 13.39 45.83 -2.72
#